data_AF-A0A0S8FY32-F1
#
_entry.id   AF-A0A0S8FY32-F1
#
_cell.length_a   1.000
_cell.length_b   1.000
_cell.length_c   1.000
_cell.angle_alpha   90.00
_cell.angle_beta   90.00
_cell.angle_gamma   90.00
#
_symmetry.space_group_name_H-M   'P 1'
#
loop_
_entity.id
_entity.type
_entity.pdbx_description
1 polymer ?
#
loop_
_entity_poly.entity_id
_entity_poly.type
_entity_poly.pdbx_seq_one_letter_code
_entity_poly.pdbx_strand_id
1 'polypeptide(L)'
;MPDFRISARKGTPEGQPGPLSLVETLIHRADDIANRYKLVASNIPYRNLRERPLDEDVSSLSAHLAAATWKRIGDEVPSYAFAENVGRRYRDAGKPVGSLLLHWHVFRRAIHLVLADESIRTGVGDEDKLRQATLMNYTLDWATEASLVSYVIANPTDGQSPGSND
;
A
#
# COMPACT_ATOMS: atom_id res chain seq x y z
N MET A 1 15.29 9.42 2.58
CA MET A 1 14.87 8.25 1.77
C MET A 1 15.48 7.00 2.39
N PRO A 2 14.72 5.94 2.68
CA PRO A 2 15.29 4.68 3.14
C PRO A 2 15.99 3.96 1.97
N ASP A 3 17.19 3.44 2.24
CA ASP A 3 18.09 2.82 1.26
C ASP A 3 17.99 1.29 1.42
N PHE A 4 17.26 0.62 0.51
CA PHE A 4 17.04 -0.82 0.57
C PHE A 4 17.96 -1.54 -0.42
N ARG A 5 19.04 -2.15 0.09
CA ARG A 5 19.90 -3.05 -0.69
C ARG A 5 19.31 -4.46 -0.67
N ILE A 6 18.62 -4.84 -1.75
CA ILE A 6 18.21 -6.22 -1.99
C ILE A 6 19.42 -6.98 -2.53
N SER A 7 19.87 -7.98 -1.77
CA SER A 7 20.97 -8.88 -2.17
C SER A 7 20.55 -9.70 -3.39
N ALA A 8 21.19 -9.44 -4.54
CA ALA A 8 20.93 -10.15 -5.79
C ALA A 8 21.09 -11.67 -5.62
N ARG A 9 20.07 -12.41 -6.03
CA ARG A 9 20.05 -13.88 -6.07
C ARG A 9 21.18 -14.39 -6.99
N LYS A 10 21.89 -15.42 -6.51
CA LYS A 10 22.94 -16.13 -7.24
C LYS A 10 22.35 -16.85 -8.45
N GLY A 11 22.77 -16.46 -9.65
CA GLY A 11 22.74 -17.26 -10.89
C GLY A 11 21.40 -17.39 -11.62
N THR A 12 21.16 -16.50 -12.58
CA THR A 12 20.32 -16.79 -13.77
C THR A 12 21.16 -16.56 -15.03
N PRO A 13 20.99 -17.37 -16.10
CA PRO A 13 21.78 -17.23 -17.32
C PRO A 13 21.49 -15.89 -18.00
N GLU A 14 22.52 -15.28 -18.55
CA GLU A 14 22.51 -13.95 -19.17
C GLU A 14 21.41 -13.79 -20.23
N GLY A 15 20.65 -12.69 -20.15
CA GLY A 15 19.98 -12.09 -21.32
C GLY A 15 18.48 -11.82 -21.21
N GLN A 16 17.77 -12.35 -20.22
CA GLN A 16 16.37 -11.96 -19.95
C GLN A 16 16.21 -11.63 -18.46
N PRO A 17 15.66 -10.46 -18.09
CA PRO A 17 15.29 -10.22 -16.71
C PRO A 17 14.29 -11.31 -16.33
N GLY A 18 14.67 -12.14 -15.35
CA GLY A 18 13.80 -13.17 -14.83
C GLY A 18 12.48 -12.57 -14.32
N PRO A 19 11.41 -13.37 -14.22
CA PRO A 19 10.15 -12.88 -13.67
C PRO A 19 10.39 -12.28 -12.28
N LEU A 20 9.95 -11.04 -12.08
CA LEU A 20 10.04 -10.37 -10.79
C LEU A 20 9.15 -11.11 -9.77
N SER A 21 9.65 -11.28 -8.55
CA SER A 21 8.82 -11.64 -7.41
C SER A 21 7.78 -10.54 -7.14
N LEU A 22 6.72 -10.85 -6.40
CA LEU A 22 5.67 -9.87 -6.12
C LEU A 22 6.21 -8.65 -5.39
N VAL A 23 7.16 -8.85 -4.46
CA VAL A 23 7.85 -7.76 -3.74
C VAL A 23 8.65 -6.88 -4.70
N GLU A 24 9.38 -7.49 -5.63
CA GLU A 24 10.14 -6.78 -6.65
C GLU A 24 9.21 -6.01 -7.60
N THR A 25 8.05 -6.58 -7.97
CA THR A 25 7.05 -5.89 -8.79
C THR A 25 6.49 -4.66 -8.07
N LEU A 26 6.22 -4.73 -6.76
CA LEU A 26 5.77 -3.57 -5.99
C LEU A 26 6.79 -2.42 -5.97
N ILE A 27 8.09 -2.74 -6.07
CA ILE A 27 9.17 -1.74 -6.08
C ILE A 27 9.42 -1.22 -7.50
N HIS A 28 9.70 -2.12 -8.45
CA HIS A 28 10.12 -1.76 -9.80
C HIS A 28 8.98 -1.26 -10.69
N ARG A 29 7.73 -1.60 -10.36
CA ARG A 29 6.54 -1.12 -11.08
C ARG A 29 5.68 -0.17 -10.25
N ALA A 30 6.28 0.49 -9.24
CA ALA A 30 5.60 1.44 -8.39
C ALA A 30 4.88 2.56 -9.19
N ASP A 31 5.52 3.08 -10.23
CA ASP A 31 4.92 4.12 -11.08
C ASP A 31 3.77 3.60 -11.94
N ASP A 32 3.85 2.35 -12.43
CA ASP A 32 2.74 1.70 -13.11
C ASP A 32 1.56 1.51 -12.15
N ILE A 33 1.82 1.12 -10.90
CA ILE A 33 0.79 1.01 -9.86
C ILE A 33 0.17 2.38 -9.58
N ALA A 34 0.96 3.44 -9.46
CA ALA A 34 0.46 4.80 -9.27
C ALA A 34 -0.42 5.26 -10.45
N ASN A 35 -0.02 4.95 -11.68
CA ASN A 35 -0.82 5.25 -12.87
C ASN A 35 -2.13 4.44 -12.90
N ARG A 36 -2.09 3.14 -12.56
CA ARG A 36 -3.30 2.31 -12.42
C ARG A 36 -4.20 2.80 -11.29
N TYR A 37 -3.64 3.26 -10.18
CA TYR A 37 -4.41 3.85 -9.08
C TYR A 37 -5.20 5.07 -9.57
N LYS A 38 -4.55 6.01 -10.27
CA LYS A 38 -5.21 7.20 -10.82
C LYS A 38 -6.35 6.82 -11.78
N LEU A 39 -6.11 5.84 -12.66
CA LEU A 39 -7.12 5.34 -13.59
C LEU A 39 -8.31 4.67 -12.88
N VAL A 40 -8.07 3.86 -11.85
CA VAL A 40 -9.14 3.22 -11.08
C VAL A 40 -9.92 4.29 -10.30
N ALA A 41 -9.23 5.23 -9.65
CA ALA A 41 -9.84 6.33 -8.92
C ALA A 41 -10.72 7.20 -9.82
N SER A 42 -10.27 7.53 -11.04
CA SER A 42 -11.04 8.37 -11.96
C SER A 42 -12.33 7.73 -12.46
N ASN A 43 -12.43 6.39 -12.41
CA ASN A 43 -13.58 5.63 -12.86
C ASN A 43 -14.62 5.36 -11.76
N ILE A 44 -14.39 5.82 -10.53
CA ILE A 44 -15.35 5.64 -9.44
C ILE A 44 -16.43 6.72 -9.52
N PRO A 45 -17.72 6.36 -9.51
CA PRO A 45 -18.81 7.33 -9.46
C PRO A 45 -18.94 7.92 -8.05
N TYR A 46 -18.19 8.99 -7.78
CA TYR A 46 -18.32 9.75 -6.54
C TYR A 46 -19.62 10.56 -6.52
N ARG A 47 -20.34 10.56 -5.40
CA ARG A 47 -21.51 11.44 -5.21
C ARG A 47 -21.08 12.87 -4.89
N ASN A 48 -19.92 13.07 -4.25
CA ASN A 48 -19.32 14.39 -3.98
C ASN A 48 -17.79 14.35 -3.82
N LEU A 49 -17.14 15.53 -3.77
CA LEU A 49 -15.66 15.66 -3.65
C LEU A 49 -15.09 15.17 -2.32
N ARG A 50 -15.88 15.11 -1.23
CA ARG A 50 -15.40 14.63 0.07
C ARG A 50 -15.21 13.11 0.05
N GLU A 51 -15.96 12.40 -0.78
CA GLU A 51 -15.83 10.94 -0.97
C GLU A 51 -14.58 10.54 -1.77
N ARG A 52 -13.94 11.48 -2.47
CA ARG A 52 -12.68 11.21 -3.16
C ARG A 52 -11.56 10.96 -2.14
N PRO A 53 -10.72 9.92 -2.37
CA PRO A 53 -9.46 9.74 -1.66
C PRO A 53 -8.62 11.03 -1.66
N LEU A 54 -7.74 11.17 -0.66
CA LEU A 54 -6.67 12.16 -0.71
C LEU A 54 -5.65 11.80 -1.79
N ASP A 55 -4.96 12.83 -2.28
CA ASP A 55 -3.77 12.61 -3.08
C ASP A 55 -2.69 11.96 -2.22
N GLU A 56 -2.24 10.80 -2.66
CA GLU A 56 -1.24 9.98 -2.00
C GLU A 56 -0.07 9.72 -2.96
N ASP A 57 1.14 9.69 -2.43
CA ASP A 57 2.30 9.20 -3.17
C ASP A 57 2.23 7.67 -3.22
N VAL A 58 1.47 7.18 -4.20
CA VAL A 58 1.20 5.75 -4.37
C VAL A 58 2.49 4.98 -4.69
N SER A 59 3.46 5.59 -5.38
CA SER A 59 4.74 4.94 -5.66
C SER A 59 5.52 4.68 -4.36
N SER A 60 5.59 5.69 -3.47
CA SER A 60 6.17 5.53 -2.14
C SER A 60 5.39 4.54 -1.27
N LEU A 61 4.05 4.57 -1.32
CA LEU A 61 3.20 3.63 -0.60
C LEU A 61 3.43 2.18 -1.05
N SER A 62 3.64 1.93 -2.34
CA SER A 62 4.01 0.62 -2.88
C SER A 62 5.33 0.12 -2.34
N ALA A 63 6.34 0.98 -2.20
CA ALA A 63 7.62 0.60 -1.60
C ALA A 63 7.49 0.22 -0.12
N HIS A 64 6.71 0.98 0.65
CA HIS A 64 6.42 0.64 2.05
C HIS A 64 5.67 -0.68 2.19
N LEU A 65 4.69 -0.92 1.31
CA LEU A 65 3.97 -2.19 1.29
C LEU A 65 4.91 -3.36 0.94
N ALA A 66 5.77 -3.18 -0.06
CA ALA A 66 6.77 -4.18 -0.45
C ALA A 66 7.68 -4.57 0.72
N ALA A 67 8.20 -3.59 1.46
CA ALA A 67 9.03 -3.84 2.63
C ALA A 67 8.28 -4.59 3.74
N ALA A 68 7.01 -4.24 3.99
CA ALA A 68 6.19 -4.92 4.98
C ALA A 68 5.84 -6.37 4.56
N THR A 69 5.55 -6.59 3.28
CA THR A 69 5.32 -7.94 2.72
C THR A 69 6.59 -8.79 2.75
N TRP A 70 7.75 -8.22 2.41
CA TRP A 70 9.03 -8.90 2.48
C TRP A 70 9.32 -9.41 3.89
N LYS A 71 9.14 -8.55 4.91
CA LYS A 71 9.29 -8.94 6.31
C LYS A 71 8.38 -10.11 6.69
N ARG A 72 7.11 -10.07 6.28
CA ARG A 72 6.18 -11.20 6.52
C ARG A 72 6.61 -12.49 5.84
N ILE A 73 7.15 -12.42 4.61
CA ILE A 73 7.67 -13.62 3.92
C ILE A 73 8.84 -14.23 4.71
N GLY A 74 9.65 -13.39 5.36
CA GLY A 74 10.72 -13.79 6.27
C GLY A 74 10.27 -14.08 7.71
N ASP A 75 8.97 -14.21 7.98
CA ASP A 75 8.39 -14.41 9.32
C ASP A 75 8.74 -13.33 10.36
N GLU A 76 9.07 -12.11 9.90
CA GLU A 76 9.27 -10.94 10.74
C GLU A 76 7.99 -10.11 10.92
N VAL A 77 7.91 -9.37 12.03
CA VAL A 77 6.82 -8.41 12.28
C VAL A 77 7.10 -7.09 11.56
N PRO A 78 6.30 -6.69 10.55
CA PRO A 78 6.48 -5.41 9.88
C PRO A 78 5.94 -4.23 10.70
N SER A 79 6.50 -3.04 10.49
CA SER A 79 5.94 -1.79 11.00
C SER A 79 4.89 -1.24 10.03
N TYR A 80 3.74 -0.82 10.56
CA TYR A 80 2.66 -0.18 9.80
C TYR A 80 2.55 1.33 10.04
N ALA A 81 3.60 1.97 10.56
CA ALA A 81 3.64 3.42 10.81
C ALA A 81 3.29 4.26 9.57
N PHE A 82 3.63 3.76 8.37
CA PHE A 82 3.24 4.40 7.11
C PHE A 82 1.72 4.43 6.93
N ALA A 83 1.02 3.34 7.26
CA ALA A 83 -0.42 3.22 7.12
C ALA A 83 -1.17 3.99 8.23
N GLU A 84 -0.62 4.00 9.44
CA GLU A 84 -1.07 4.86 10.53
C GLU A 84 -1.02 6.34 10.14
N ASN A 85 0.05 6.76 9.45
CA ASN A 85 0.17 8.12 8.93
C ASN A 85 -0.89 8.45 7.87
N VAL A 86 -1.20 7.51 6.97
CA VAL A 86 -2.32 7.65 6.03
C VAL A 86 -3.63 7.86 6.79
N GLY A 87 -3.91 7.03 7.80
CA GLY A 87 -5.09 7.17 8.65
C GLY A 87 -5.23 8.55 9.28
N ARG A 88 -4.15 9.06 9.90
CA ARG A 88 -4.11 10.42 10.49
C ARG A 88 -4.37 11.50 9.46
N ARG A 89 -3.73 11.45 8.29
CA ARG A 89 -3.92 12.43 7.21
C ARG A 89 -5.37 12.51 6.73
N TYR A 90 -6.05 11.37 6.58
CA TYR A 90 -7.46 11.33 6.19
C TYR A 90 -8.36 12.00 7.23
N ARG A 91 -8.12 11.71 8.51
CA ARG A 91 -8.84 12.32 9.62
C ARG A 91 -8.58 13.83 9.69
N ASP A 92 -7.32 14.25 9.65
CA ASP A 92 -6.92 15.65 9.75
C ASP A 92 -7.48 16.49 8.58
N ALA A 93 -7.65 15.87 7.41
CA ALA A 93 -8.32 16.46 6.25
C ALA A 93 -9.86 16.44 6.33
N GLY A 94 -10.45 15.92 7.41
CA GLY A 94 -11.91 15.79 7.58
C GLY A 94 -12.58 14.89 6.54
N LYS A 95 -11.83 13.95 5.94
CA LYS A 95 -12.38 13.01 4.95
C LYS A 95 -13.19 11.94 5.68
N PRO A 96 -14.34 11.50 5.14
CA PRO A 96 -15.11 10.41 5.75
C PRO A 96 -14.29 9.11 5.73
N VAL A 97 -14.50 8.25 6.72
CA VAL A 97 -13.83 6.93 6.81
C VAL A 97 -14.02 6.08 5.54
N GLY A 98 -15.18 6.22 4.87
CA GLY A 98 -15.42 5.56 3.58
C GLY A 98 -14.42 5.95 2.49
N SER A 99 -13.92 7.19 2.50
CA SER A 99 -12.87 7.66 1.58
C SER A 99 -11.53 6.97 1.86
N LEU A 100 -11.19 6.76 3.13
CA LEU A 100 -9.99 6.01 3.55
C LEU A 100 -10.09 4.53 3.14
N LEU A 101 -11.23 3.88 3.37
CA LEU A 101 -11.45 2.50 2.93
C LEU A 101 -11.38 2.38 1.40
N LEU A 102 -11.96 3.35 0.70
CA LEU A 102 -11.93 3.40 -0.75
C LEU A 102 -10.49 3.56 -1.28
N HIS A 103 -9.66 4.38 -0.64
CA HIS A 103 -8.24 4.51 -0.98
C HIS A 103 -7.52 3.16 -0.99
N TRP A 104 -7.64 2.38 0.09
CA TRP A 104 -7.01 1.05 0.19
C TRP A 104 -7.58 0.06 -0.83
N HIS A 105 -8.90 0.10 -1.11
CA HIS A 105 -9.50 -0.73 -2.15
C HIS A 105 -9.01 -0.38 -3.55
N VAL A 106 -8.91 0.91 -3.89
CA VAL A 106 -8.37 1.39 -5.17
C VAL A 106 -6.92 0.96 -5.30
N PHE A 107 -6.13 1.11 -4.24
CA PHE A 107 -4.73 0.71 -4.23
C PHE A 107 -4.54 -0.79 -4.44
N ARG A 108 -5.29 -1.62 -3.71
CA ARG A 108 -5.32 -3.08 -3.93
C ARG A 108 -5.65 -3.42 -5.38
N ARG A 109 -6.66 -2.77 -5.95
CA ARG A 109 -7.06 -3.01 -7.35
C ARG A 109 -5.97 -2.62 -8.34
N ALA A 110 -5.30 -1.49 -8.11
CA ALA A 110 -4.18 -1.03 -8.93
C ALA A 110 -3.04 -2.06 -8.96
N ILE A 111 -2.66 -2.58 -7.79
CA ILE A 111 -1.65 -3.65 -7.67
C ILE A 111 -2.08 -4.88 -8.46
N HIS A 112 -3.30 -5.38 -8.26
CA HIS A 112 -3.78 -6.56 -8.98
C HIS A 112 -3.79 -6.38 -10.50
N LEU A 113 -4.13 -5.19 -11.00
CA LEU A 113 -4.09 -4.92 -12.45
C LEU A 113 -2.66 -4.97 -13.01
N VAL A 114 -1.67 -4.49 -12.26
CA VAL A 114 -0.25 -4.58 -12.65
C VAL A 114 0.24 -6.03 -12.65
N LEU A 115 -0.11 -6.80 -11.62
CA LEU A 115 0.24 -8.22 -11.52
C LEU A 115 -0.44 -9.08 -12.60
N ALA A 116 -1.70 -8.80 -12.93
CA ALA A 116 -2.41 -9.51 -14.00
C ALA A 116 -1.79 -9.25 -15.38
N ASP A 117 -1.39 -8.00 -15.67
CA ASP A 117 -0.68 -7.65 -16.90
C ASP A 117 0.66 -8.39 -17.01
N GLU A 118 1.38 -8.57 -15.89
CA GLU A 118 2.61 -9.38 -15.86
C GLU A 118 2.33 -10.87 -16.16
N SER A 119 1.30 -11.44 -15.54
CA SER A 119 0.93 -12.85 -15.76
C SER A 119 0.49 -13.12 -17.20
N ILE A 120 -0.32 -12.23 -17.80
CA ILE A 120 -0.74 -12.36 -19.19
C ILE A 120 0.47 -12.36 -20.15
N ARG A 121 1.47 -11.51 -19.88
CA ARG A 121 2.66 -11.43 -20.72
C ARG A 121 3.60 -12.62 -20.56
N THR A 122 3.67 -13.20 -19.37
CA THR A 122 4.65 -14.25 -19.04
C THR A 122 4.07 -15.67 -19.13
N GLY A 123 2.74 -15.84 -19.05
CA GLY A 123 2.07 -17.14 -19.15
C GLY A 123 2.30 -18.09 -17.96
N VAL A 124 2.88 -17.61 -16.85
CA VAL A 124 3.28 -18.43 -15.70
C VAL A 124 2.22 -18.37 -14.59
N GLY A 125 1.78 -19.54 -14.11
CA GLY A 125 1.08 -19.73 -12.84
C GLY A 125 1.98 -20.49 -11.87
N ASP A 126 2.39 -19.85 -10.78
CA ASP A 126 3.35 -20.41 -9.83
C ASP A 126 2.74 -20.40 -8.42
N GLU A 127 2.83 -21.53 -7.71
CA GLU A 127 2.33 -21.66 -6.33
C GLU A 127 3.04 -20.66 -5.39
N ASP A 128 4.30 -20.34 -5.67
CA ASP A 128 5.05 -19.34 -4.91
C ASP A 128 4.47 -17.92 -5.12
N LYS A 129 4.01 -17.59 -6.33
CA LYS A 129 3.31 -16.32 -6.59
C LYS A 129 1.97 -16.27 -5.85
N LEU A 130 1.26 -17.39 -5.74
CA LEU A 130 0.02 -17.47 -4.95
C LEU A 130 0.27 -17.25 -3.46
N ARG A 131 1.32 -17.86 -2.91
CA ARG A 131 1.74 -17.64 -1.51
C ARG A 131 2.11 -16.18 -1.28
N GLN A 132 2.93 -15.59 -2.14
CA GLN A 132 3.32 -14.19 -2.04
C GLN A 132 2.12 -13.24 -2.17
N ALA A 133 1.17 -13.53 -3.07
CA ALA A 133 -0.06 -12.74 -3.22
C ALA A 133 -0.96 -12.84 -1.97
N THR A 134 -1.05 -14.02 -1.36
CA THR A 134 -1.76 -14.22 -0.10
C THR A 134 -1.15 -13.38 1.01
N LEU A 135 0.18 -13.40 1.15
CA LEU A 135 0.89 -12.60 2.15
C LEU A 135 0.78 -11.09 1.90
N MET A 136 0.81 -10.64 0.64
CA MET A 136 0.58 -9.23 0.29
C MET A 136 -0.84 -8.77 0.62
N ASN A 137 -1.86 -9.59 0.32
CA ASN A 137 -3.23 -9.28 0.72
C ASN A 137 -3.34 -9.17 2.24
N TYR A 138 -2.69 -10.08 2.97
CA TYR A 138 -2.62 -9.99 4.42
C TYR A 138 -1.91 -8.71 4.88
N THR A 139 -0.81 -8.30 4.25
CA THR A 139 -0.15 -7.00 4.53
C THR A 139 -1.10 -5.82 4.28
N LEU A 140 -1.89 -5.84 3.19
CA LEU A 140 -2.86 -4.79 2.88
C LEU A 140 -4.00 -4.72 3.89
N ASP A 141 -4.51 -5.87 4.36
CA ASP A 141 -5.55 -5.92 5.39
C ASP A 141 -5.04 -5.27 6.69
N TRP A 142 -3.84 -5.63 7.14
CA TRP A 142 -3.21 -5.01 8.31
C TRP A 142 -2.91 -3.52 8.12
N ALA A 143 -2.47 -3.09 6.94
CA ALA A 143 -2.29 -1.66 6.65
C ALA A 143 -3.62 -0.91 6.73
N THR A 144 -4.70 -1.52 6.22
CA THR A 144 -6.06 -0.96 6.31
C THR A 144 -6.47 -0.83 7.78
N GLU A 145 -6.32 -1.87 8.58
CA GLU A 145 -6.63 -1.87 10.02
C GLU A 145 -5.80 -0.83 10.80
N ALA A 146 -4.49 -0.77 10.58
CA ALA A 146 -3.61 0.20 11.22
C ALA A 146 -4.00 1.65 10.88
N SER A 147 -4.40 1.89 9.63
CA SER A 147 -4.90 3.19 9.20
C SER A 147 -6.26 3.54 9.86
N LEU A 148 -7.15 2.56 10.03
CA LEU A 148 -8.44 2.76 10.69
C LEU A 148 -8.28 3.04 12.18
N VAL A 149 -7.42 2.29 12.86
CA VAL A 149 -7.04 2.53 14.25
C VAL A 149 -6.56 3.97 14.41
N SER A 150 -5.62 4.42 13.57
CA SER A 150 -5.11 5.78 13.65
C SER A 150 -6.13 6.85 13.26
N TYR A 151 -7.07 6.54 12.36
CA TYR A 151 -8.15 7.44 11.97
C TYR A 151 -9.17 7.62 13.12
N VAL A 152 -9.51 6.54 13.85
CA VAL A 152 -10.54 6.54 14.90
C VAL A 152 -9.99 6.89 16.29
N ILE A 153 -8.85 6.31 16.67
CA ILE A 153 -8.38 6.28 18.07
C ILE A 153 -7.51 7.49 18.43
N ALA A 154 -6.88 8.16 17.48
CA ALA A 154 -6.04 9.29 17.84
C ALA A 154 -6.92 10.49 18.26
N ASN A 155 -7.15 10.60 19.58
CA ASN A 155 -7.81 11.71 20.25
C ASN A 155 -6.96 12.99 20.13
N PRO A 156 -7.57 14.18 20.12
CA PRO A 156 -6.87 15.46 20.24
C PRO A 156 -6.58 15.86 21.71
N THR A 157 -6.57 14.93 22.67
CA THR A 157 -6.44 15.26 24.11
C THR A 157 -5.03 15.24 24.67
N ASP A 158 -3.98 15.26 23.83
CA ASP A 158 -2.62 15.56 24.30
C ASP A 158 -2.30 17.03 23.96
N GLY A 159 -2.85 17.99 24.71
CA GLY A 159 -2.36 19.37 24.63
C GLY A 159 -3.28 20.53 25.03
N GLN A 160 -4.55 20.33 25.37
CA GLN A 160 -5.31 21.38 26.06
C GLN A 160 -5.27 21.16 27.56
N SER A 161 -4.26 21.74 28.22
CA SER A 161 -4.42 22.11 29.62
C SER A 161 -5.60 23.09 29.70
N PRO A 162 -6.65 22.81 30.46
CA PRO A 162 -7.63 23.84 30.76
C PRO A 162 -6.89 24.92 31.53
N GLY A 163 -6.82 26.12 30.95
CA GLY A 163 -6.37 27.30 31.68
C GLY A 163 -7.25 27.45 32.91
N SER A 164 -6.72 27.07 34.07
CA SER A 164 -7.16 27.60 35.34
C SER A 164 -6.65 29.03 35.44
N ASN A 165 -7.56 29.98 35.60
CA ASN A 165 -7.53 31.02 36.65
C ASN A 165 -8.60 32.07 36.32
N ASP A 166 -9.78 31.86 36.90
CA ASP A 166 -10.40 32.90 37.73
C ASP A 166 -10.34 32.40 39.18
#